data_AF-A0AAE7TFX9-F1
#
_entry.id   AF-A0AAE7TFX9-F1
#
_cell.length_a   1.000
_cell.length_b   1.000
_cell.length_c   1.000
_cell.angle_alpha   90.00
_cell.angle_beta   90.00
_cell.angle_gamma   90.00
#
_symmetry.space_group_name_H-M   'P 1'
#
loop_
_entity.id
_entity.type
_entity.pdbx_description
1 polymer ?
#
loop_
_entity_poly.entity_id
_entity_poly.type
_entity_poly.pdbx_seq_one_letter_code
_entity_poly.pdbx_strand_id
1 'polypeptide(L)'
;MMGVDANNEVALLEAARLYDLSDSNFADHLESLQAFYGEPAIYAHPQDRCTCRAASAKQMTGRVAYHGDRWIRRDFRGQGIPKIMAGIARGVSFAMWAPDFLCALVARKRLDRGSVYGYAHYEPGGSALHLLDEAIVDDDCLVWLTGEELRAMVQSGDVTQFVVT
;
A
#
# COMPACT_ATOMS: atom_id res chain seq x y z
N MET A 1 3.58 -8.41 -8.83
CA MET A 1 2.89 -8.77 -10.09
C MET A 1 3.47 -7.98 -11.24
N MET A 2 3.54 -8.58 -12.44
CA MET A 2 4.04 -7.95 -13.65
C MET A 2 3.01 -8.15 -14.78
N GLY A 3 2.72 -7.09 -15.52
CA GLY A 3 1.91 -7.17 -16.74
C GLY A 3 2.69 -6.69 -17.94
N VAL A 4 2.50 -7.37 -19.07
CA VAL A 4 3.17 -7.10 -20.34
C VAL A 4 2.18 -6.70 -21.42
N ASP A 5 2.64 -5.95 -22.42
CA ASP A 5 1.86 -5.62 -23.61
C ASP A 5 1.93 -6.72 -24.68
N ALA A 6 1.33 -6.47 -25.85
CA ALA A 6 1.31 -7.40 -26.98
C ALA A 6 2.69 -7.72 -27.56
N ASN A 7 3.71 -6.88 -27.29
CA ASN A 7 5.09 -7.10 -27.70
C ASN A 7 5.93 -7.74 -26.58
N ASN A 8 5.30 -8.19 -25.50
CA ASN A 8 5.94 -8.75 -24.32
C ASN A 8 6.83 -7.74 -23.55
N GLU A 9 6.57 -6.44 -23.70
CA GLU A 9 7.26 -5.40 -22.95
C GLU A 9 6.54 -5.10 -21.63
N VAL A 10 7.29 -4.79 -20.57
CA VAL A 10 6.70 -4.50 -19.26
C VAL A 10 5.87 -3.21 -19.32
N ALA A 11 4.58 -3.35 -19.10
CA ALA A 11 3.61 -2.25 -19.09
C ALA A 11 3.27 -1.81 -17.67
N LEU A 12 3.37 -2.71 -16.69
CA LEU A 12 2.99 -2.46 -15.31
C LEU A 12 3.73 -3.37 -14.32
N LEU A 13 3.96 -2.81 -13.13
CA LEU A 13 4.50 -3.50 -11.97
C LEU A 13 3.73 -3.06 -10.72
N GLU A 14 3.43 -4.02 -9.85
CA GLU A 14 2.83 -3.76 -8.54
C GLU A 14 3.41 -4.73 -7.52
N ALA A 15 3.98 -4.18 -6.45
CA ALA A 15 4.54 -4.97 -5.37
C ALA A 15 3.58 -5.00 -4.18
N ALA A 16 3.60 -6.12 -3.47
CA ALA A 16 2.96 -6.25 -2.19
C ALA A 16 3.92 -6.96 -1.24
N ARG A 17 3.92 -6.55 0.02
CA ARG A 17 4.70 -7.18 1.08
C ARG A 17 3.76 -7.56 2.22
N LEU A 18 3.97 -8.74 2.79
CA LEU A 18 3.30 -9.14 4.02
C LEU A 18 4.21 -8.82 5.21
N TYR A 19 3.67 -8.12 6.19
CA TYR A 19 4.29 -7.92 7.49
C TYR A 19 3.57 -8.78 8.53
N ASP A 20 4.36 -9.46 9.36
CA ASP A 20 3.87 -10.07 10.60
C ASP A 20 4.13 -9.10 11.74
N LEU A 21 3.06 -8.49 12.23
CA LEU A 21 3.03 -7.49 13.30
C LEU A 21 2.22 -8.01 14.48
N SER A 22 2.25 -9.33 14.75
CA SER A 22 1.56 -9.92 15.90
C SER A 22 2.03 -9.37 17.25
N ASP A 23 3.30 -8.97 17.36
CA ASP A 23 3.91 -8.43 18.59
C ASP A 23 4.14 -6.90 18.53
N SER A 24 3.60 -6.22 17.52
CA SER A 24 3.77 -4.78 17.32
C SER A 24 2.54 -4.20 16.57
N ASN A 25 2.71 -3.08 15.87
CA ASN A 25 1.69 -2.47 15.04
C ASN A 25 2.33 -1.73 13.85
N PHE A 26 1.50 -1.35 12.88
CA PHE A 26 1.98 -0.72 11.66
C PHE A 26 2.62 0.66 11.89
N ALA A 27 2.18 1.42 12.91
CA ALA A 27 2.80 2.69 13.24
C ALA A 27 4.26 2.49 13.70
N ASP A 28 4.50 1.59 14.65
CA ASP A 28 5.84 1.27 15.14
C ASP A 28 6.73 0.68 14.03
N HIS A 29 6.16 -0.11 13.13
CA HIS A 29 6.88 -0.66 11.98
C HIS A 29 7.36 0.43 11.00
N LEU A 30 6.54 1.47 10.78
CA LEU A 30 6.93 2.64 10.00
C LEU A 30 7.99 3.47 10.72
N GLU A 31 7.77 3.78 12.01
CA GLU A 31 8.67 4.63 12.80
C GLU A 31 10.05 3.99 13.07
N SER A 32 10.12 2.66 13.15
CA SER A 32 11.37 1.90 13.22
C SER A 32 12.11 1.79 11.87
N LEU A 33 11.54 2.33 10.80
CA LEU A 33 12.02 2.30 9.42
C LEU A 33 12.11 0.90 8.79
N GLN A 34 11.59 -0.13 9.44
CA GLN A 34 11.61 -1.51 8.93
C GLN A 34 10.77 -1.69 7.65
N ALA A 35 9.81 -0.80 7.41
CA ALA A 35 9.07 -0.78 6.15
C ALA A 35 9.99 -0.41 4.95
N PHE A 36 11.01 0.42 5.18
CA PHE A 36 11.86 1.02 4.15
C PHE A 36 13.20 0.29 4.00
N TYR A 37 13.74 -0.25 5.09
CA TYR A 37 15.01 -0.98 5.11
C TYR A 37 14.85 -2.40 5.63
N GLY A 38 15.60 -3.34 5.04
CA GLY A 38 15.68 -4.71 5.56
C GLY A 38 16.35 -4.79 6.93
N GLU A 39 17.39 -3.98 7.17
CA GLU A 39 18.07 -3.84 8.46
C GLU A 39 18.37 -2.35 8.73
N PRO A 40 17.42 -1.59 9.31
CA PRO A 40 17.56 -0.15 9.50
C PRO A 40 18.83 0.25 10.28
N ALA A 41 19.25 -0.56 11.26
CA ALA A 41 20.45 -0.28 12.05
C ALA A 41 21.76 -0.30 11.23
N ILE A 42 21.77 -0.93 10.06
CA ILE A 42 22.93 -1.04 9.18
C ILE A 42 22.79 -0.08 7.99
N TYR A 43 21.60 -0.01 7.41
CA TYR A 43 21.39 0.63 6.11
C TYR A 43 20.73 2.01 6.17
N ALA A 44 20.02 2.35 7.26
CA ALA A 44 19.40 3.67 7.36
C ALA A 44 20.45 4.74 7.64
N HIS A 45 20.34 5.88 6.95
CA HIS A 45 21.14 7.03 7.30
C HIS A 45 20.74 7.54 8.70
N PRO A 46 21.67 8.02 9.56
CA PRO A 46 21.34 8.46 10.92
C PRO A 46 20.29 9.58 11.05
N GLN A 47 19.98 10.27 9.95
CA GLN A 47 18.98 11.34 9.87
C GLN A 47 17.65 10.87 9.26
N ASP A 48 17.58 9.61 8.83
CA ASP A 48 16.35 9.02 8.34
C ASP A 48 15.36 8.88 9.47
N ARG A 49 14.12 9.19 9.16
CA ARG A 49 13.03 9.12 10.13
C ARG A 49 11.70 9.02 9.43
N CYS A 50 10.80 8.33 10.10
CA CYS A 50 9.39 8.33 9.78
C CYS A 50 8.63 8.64 11.07
N THR A 51 7.61 9.47 10.97
CA THR A 51 6.66 9.69 12.08
C THR A 51 5.27 9.32 11.60
N CYS A 52 4.62 8.42 12.33
CA CYS A 52 3.25 7.99 12.05
C CYS A 52 2.29 8.67 13.02
N ARG A 53 1.42 9.54 12.50
CA ARG A 53 0.41 10.27 13.28
C ARG A 53 -0.98 9.65 13.17
N ALA A 54 -1.20 8.78 12.19
CA ALA A 54 -2.45 8.08 11.99
C ALA A 54 -2.73 7.13 13.17
N ALA A 55 -3.80 7.40 13.92
CA ALA A 55 -4.15 6.60 15.09
C ALA A 55 -4.58 5.18 14.69
N SER A 56 -5.17 5.01 13.50
CA SER A 56 -5.57 3.70 12.98
C SER A 56 -4.38 2.78 12.73
N ALA A 57 -3.18 3.31 12.42
CA ALA A 57 -1.98 2.50 12.23
C ALA A 57 -1.58 1.73 13.51
N LYS A 58 -1.90 2.26 14.70
CA LYS A 58 -1.65 1.59 15.99
C LYS A 58 -2.57 0.40 16.24
N GLN A 59 -3.71 0.35 15.55
CA GLN A 59 -4.65 -0.77 15.64
C GLN A 59 -4.33 -1.88 14.63
N MET A 60 -3.48 -1.60 13.64
CA MET A 60 -3.07 -2.56 12.62
C MET A 60 -1.99 -3.49 13.17
N THR A 61 -2.44 -4.63 13.69
CA THR A 61 -1.59 -5.70 14.26
C THR A 61 -1.85 -7.01 13.51
N GLY A 62 -1.06 -8.06 13.79
CA GLY A 62 -1.18 -9.34 13.10
C GLY A 62 -0.64 -9.29 11.67
N ARG A 63 -1.34 -9.90 10.70
CA ARG A 63 -0.88 -9.96 9.30
C ARG A 63 -1.32 -8.72 8.54
N VAL A 64 -0.37 -7.85 8.20
CA VAL A 64 -0.62 -6.61 7.46
C VAL A 64 -0.04 -6.73 6.06
N ALA A 65 -0.90 -6.79 5.04
CA ALA A 65 -0.50 -6.76 3.64
C ALA A 65 -0.37 -5.31 3.16
N TYR A 66 0.85 -4.88 2.85
CA TYR A 66 1.13 -3.55 2.33
C TYR A 66 1.21 -3.59 0.80
N HIS A 67 0.43 -2.73 0.13
CA HIS A 67 0.49 -2.49 -1.31
C HIS A 67 1.29 -1.22 -1.57
N GLY A 68 2.31 -1.34 -2.41
CA GLY A 68 3.23 -0.25 -2.68
C GLY A 68 3.90 -0.38 -4.05
N ASP A 69 4.78 0.58 -4.34
CA ASP A 69 5.73 0.52 -5.45
C ASP A 69 5.10 0.23 -6.81
N ARG A 70 3.95 0.85 -7.06
CA ARG A 70 3.25 0.66 -8.32
C ARG A 70 3.82 1.55 -9.42
N TRP A 71 4.28 0.91 -10.48
CA TRP A 71 4.74 1.56 -11.69
C TRP A 71 3.85 1.18 -12.88
N ILE A 72 3.49 2.18 -13.69
CA ILE A 72 2.69 1.98 -14.91
C ILE A 72 3.34 2.79 -16.02
N ARG A 73 3.58 2.14 -17.16
CA ARG A 73 4.13 2.77 -18.36
C ARG A 73 3.21 3.90 -18.83
N ARG A 74 3.80 4.99 -19.33
CA ARG A 74 3.11 6.28 -19.51
C ARG A 74 1.88 6.16 -20.42
N ASP A 75 1.97 5.37 -21.48
CA ASP A 75 0.92 5.11 -22.45
C ASP A 75 -0.33 4.46 -21.82
N PHE A 76 -0.18 3.59 -20.81
CA PHE A 76 -1.31 2.93 -20.14
C PHE A 76 -1.97 3.73 -19.00
N ARG A 77 -1.42 4.91 -18.64
CA ARG A 77 -1.98 5.75 -17.58
C ARG A 77 -3.31 6.38 -18.03
N GLY A 78 -4.27 6.50 -17.11
CA GLY A 78 -5.58 7.08 -17.41
C GLY A 78 -6.56 6.15 -18.15
N GLN A 79 -6.13 4.92 -18.49
CA GLN A 79 -6.96 3.96 -19.23
C GLN A 79 -7.70 2.94 -18.32
N GLY A 80 -7.82 3.21 -17.02
CA GLY A 80 -8.45 2.28 -16.07
C GLY A 80 -7.62 1.05 -15.68
N ILE A 81 -6.50 0.76 -16.36
CA ILE A 81 -5.52 -0.29 -15.98
C ILE A 81 -5.09 -0.21 -14.49
N PRO A 82 -4.74 0.98 -13.94
CA PRO A 82 -4.47 1.14 -12.51
C PRO A 82 -5.49 0.49 -11.58
N LYS A 83 -6.76 0.48 -11.99
CA LYS A 83 -7.90 0.13 -11.17
C LYS A 83 -8.19 -1.37 -11.24
N ILE A 84 -8.10 -1.95 -12.43
CA ILE A 84 -8.13 -3.40 -12.65
C ILE A 84 -7.00 -4.07 -11.84
N MET A 85 -5.80 -3.50 -11.89
CA MET A 85 -4.63 -4.04 -11.19
C MET A 85 -4.79 -4.04 -9.67
N ALA A 86 -5.26 -2.94 -9.08
CA ALA A 86 -5.53 -2.88 -7.64
C ALA A 86 -6.53 -3.97 -7.21
N GLY A 87 -7.52 -4.27 -8.07
CA GLY A 87 -8.44 -5.37 -7.86
C GLY A 87 -7.79 -6.74 -7.79
N ILE A 88 -6.97 -7.06 -8.80
CA ILE A 88 -6.21 -8.31 -8.85
C ILE A 88 -5.27 -8.39 -7.65
N ALA A 89 -4.58 -7.30 -7.30
CA ALA A 89 -3.66 -7.24 -6.16
C ALA A 89 -4.35 -7.62 -4.85
N ARG A 90 -5.57 -7.10 -4.62
CA ARG A 90 -6.39 -7.45 -3.45
C ARG A 90 -6.77 -8.92 -3.42
N GLY A 91 -7.29 -9.43 -4.53
CA GLY A 91 -7.68 -10.85 -4.64
C GLY A 91 -6.50 -11.79 -4.41
N VAL A 92 -5.34 -11.50 -5.01
CA VAL A 92 -4.11 -12.27 -4.83
C VAL A 92 -3.62 -12.19 -3.38
N SER A 93 -3.59 -11.00 -2.78
CA SER A 93 -3.15 -10.83 -1.39
C SER A 93 -4.06 -11.58 -0.41
N PHE A 94 -5.37 -11.57 -0.64
CA PHE A 94 -6.31 -12.35 0.15
C PHE A 94 -6.08 -13.85 -0.02
N ALA A 95 -5.96 -14.32 -1.25
CA ALA A 95 -5.75 -15.75 -1.55
C ALA A 95 -4.42 -16.28 -0.98
N MET A 96 -3.37 -15.47 -1.01
CA MET A 96 -2.05 -15.87 -0.52
C MET A 96 -1.93 -15.79 1.00
N TRP A 97 -2.49 -14.74 1.62
CA TRP A 97 -2.15 -14.40 2.99
C TRP A 97 -3.34 -14.25 3.92
N ALA A 98 -4.56 -14.09 3.40
CA ALA A 98 -5.77 -13.79 4.16
C ALA A 98 -5.50 -12.79 5.32
N PRO A 99 -4.97 -11.59 5.01
CA PRO A 99 -4.42 -10.68 6.01
C PRO A 99 -5.50 -10.06 6.89
N ASP A 100 -5.12 -9.62 8.08
CA ASP A 100 -5.97 -8.91 9.03
C ASP A 100 -6.20 -7.46 8.60
N PHE A 101 -5.23 -6.88 7.89
CA PHE A 101 -5.33 -5.58 7.22
C PHE A 101 -4.66 -5.60 5.85
N LEU A 102 -5.24 -4.86 4.89
CA LEU A 102 -4.60 -4.53 3.63
C LEU A 102 -4.49 -3.00 3.51
N CYS A 103 -3.27 -2.47 3.42
CA CYS A 103 -3.02 -1.03 3.51
C CYS A 103 -2.04 -0.53 2.44
N ALA A 104 -1.98 0.80 2.28
CA ALA A 104 -0.99 1.49 1.47
C ALA A 104 -0.73 2.90 2.02
N LEU A 105 0.39 3.50 1.61
CA LEU A 105 0.70 4.91 1.81
C LEU A 105 0.51 5.67 0.50
N VAL A 106 -0.24 6.77 0.54
CA VAL A 106 -0.62 7.52 -0.64
C VAL A 106 -0.44 9.02 -0.43
N ALA A 107 0.26 9.67 -1.36
CA ALA A 107 0.44 11.11 -1.36
C ALA A 107 -0.91 11.85 -1.26
N ARG A 108 -1.02 12.76 -0.29
CA ARG A 108 -2.25 13.51 0.02
C ARG A 108 -2.94 14.13 -1.19
N LYS A 109 -2.15 14.70 -2.12
CA LYS A 109 -2.63 15.30 -3.38
C LYS A 109 -3.45 14.35 -4.26
N ARG A 110 -3.30 13.02 -4.09
CA ARG A 110 -4.10 12.02 -4.83
C ARG A 110 -5.47 11.80 -4.19
N LEU A 111 -5.56 11.87 -2.87
CA LEU A 111 -6.83 11.76 -2.15
C LEU A 111 -7.73 12.98 -2.39
N ASP A 112 -7.14 14.18 -2.45
CA ASP A 112 -7.87 15.42 -2.73
C ASP A 112 -8.58 15.41 -4.11
N ARG A 113 -8.18 14.50 -5.00
CA ARG A 113 -8.81 14.28 -6.32
C ARG A 113 -9.88 13.17 -6.30
N GLY A 114 -10.32 12.74 -5.12
CA GLY A 114 -11.34 11.72 -4.93
C GLY A 114 -10.86 10.27 -5.10
N SER A 115 -9.57 10.04 -5.39
CA SER A 115 -9.07 8.71 -5.68
C SER A 115 -8.56 8.02 -4.41
N VAL A 116 -9.47 7.34 -3.70
CA VAL A 116 -9.11 6.42 -2.61
C VAL A 116 -8.73 5.03 -3.13
N TYR A 117 -8.54 4.87 -4.45
CA TYR A 117 -8.22 3.61 -5.14
C TYR A 117 -9.12 2.42 -4.81
N GLY A 118 -10.29 2.60 -4.17
CA GLY A 118 -11.17 1.51 -3.71
C GLY A 118 -10.85 0.98 -2.30
N TYR A 119 -10.05 1.69 -1.51
CA TYR A 119 -9.95 1.48 -0.06
C TYR A 119 -11.18 2.07 0.64
N ALA A 120 -11.66 1.41 1.70
CA ALA A 120 -12.83 1.86 2.46
C ALA A 120 -12.47 3.00 3.42
N HIS A 121 -11.22 3.02 3.90
CA HIS A 121 -10.77 3.93 4.93
C HIS A 121 -9.54 4.73 4.51
N TYR A 122 -9.43 5.96 5.02
CA TYR A 122 -8.25 6.78 4.89
C TYR A 122 -8.02 7.66 6.12
N GLU A 123 -6.76 7.92 6.45
CA GLU A 123 -6.35 8.80 7.55
C GLU A 123 -5.07 9.58 7.18
N PRO A 124 -5.04 10.92 7.34
CA PRO A 124 -3.82 11.71 7.15
C PRO A 124 -2.70 11.37 8.13
N GLY A 125 -1.45 11.67 7.74
CA GLY A 125 -0.29 11.48 8.61
C GLY A 125 0.07 10.00 8.80
N GLY A 126 -0.16 9.17 7.79
CA GLY A 126 0.26 7.77 7.79
C GLY A 126 1.78 7.64 7.84
N SER A 127 2.49 8.46 7.07
CA SER A 127 3.96 8.46 7.05
C SER A 127 4.51 9.84 6.71
N ALA A 128 4.99 10.56 7.72
CA ALA A 128 5.85 11.73 7.51
C ALA A 128 7.31 11.25 7.38
N LEU A 129 7.71 10.97 6.15
CA LEU A 129 8.96 10.30 5.81
C LEU A 129 10.04 11.29 5.41
N HIS A 130 11.25 11.04 5.89
CA HIS A 130 12.46 11.71 5.44
C HIS A 130 13.58 10.69 5.30
N LEU A 131 13.96 10.37 4.06
CA LEU A 131 15.10 9.52 3.73
C LEU A 131 16.15 10.37 2.99
N LEU A 132 17.32 10.53 3.61
CA LEU A 132 18.30 11.54 3.17
C LEU A 132 18.99 11.16 1.87
N ASP A 133 19.51 9.93 1.78
CA ASP A 133 20.33 9.49 0.64
C ASP A 133 19.49 9.34 -0.63
N GLU A 134 18.21 8.99 -0.47
CA GLU A 134 17.22 8.90 -1.55
C GLU A 134 16.61 10.26 -1.91
N ALA A 135 16.91 11.32 -1.14
CA ALA A 135 16.30 12.64 -1.26
C ALA A 135 14.76 12.60 -1.22
N ILE A 136 14.19 11.72 -0.38
CA ILE A 136 12.75 11.55 -0.22
C ILE A 136 12.27 12.34 0.99
N VAL A 137 11.30 13.23 0.76
CA VAL A 137 10.56 13.95 1.80
C VAL A 137 9.09 13.92 1.45
N ASP A 138 8.33 13.08 2.16
CA ASP A 138 6.92 12.83 1.86
C ASP A 138 6.04 12.91 3.13
N ASP A 139 4.77 13.21 2.93
CA ASP A 139 3.74 13.18 3.97
C ASP A 139 2.50 12.47 3.38
N ASP A 140 2.51 11.15 3.57
CA ASP A 140 1.53 10.26 2.98
C ASP A 140 0.35 10.00 3.93
N CYS A 141 -0.82 9.84 3.33
CA CYS A 141 -2.01 9.36 4.01
C CYS A 141 -1.99 7.83 4.07
N LEU A 142 -2.47 7.27 5.18
CA LEU A 142 -2.76 5.85 5.31
C LEU A 142 -4.11 5.56 4.64
N VAL A 143 -4.18 4.50 3.83
CA VAL A 143 -5.44 3.97 3.29
C VAL A 143 -5.51 2.47 3.57
N TRP A 144 -6.70 1.93 3.88
CA TRP A 144 -6.81 0.51 4.22
C TRP A 144 -8.20 -0.11 4.02
N LEU A 145 -8.19 -1.44 4.10
CA LEU A 145 -9.32 -2.35 4.28
C LEU A 145 -8.99 -3.28 5.46
N THR A 146 -9.99 -3.63 6.25
CA THR A 146 -9.86 -4.75 7.19
C THR A 146 -9.86 -6.09 6.45
N GLY A 147 -9.40 -7.16 7.09
CA GLY A 147 -9.45 -8.50 6.54
C GLY A 147 -10.89 -8.98 6.28
N GLU A 148 -11.85 -8.53 7.08
CA GLU A 148 -13.27 -8.82 6.88
C GLU A 148 -13.84 -8.10 5.65
N GLU A 149 -13.52 -6.82 5.47
CA GLU A 149 -13.93 -6.04 4.30
C GLU A 149 -13.31 -6.62 3.02
N LEU A 150 -12.04 -6.98 3.08
CA LEU A 150 -11.34 -7.63 1.97
C LEU A 150 -11.98 -8.99 1.63
N ARG A 151 -12.31 -9.79 2.66
CA ARG A 151 -13.00 -11.08 2.48
C ARG A 151 -14.37 -10.89 1.83
N ALA A 152 -15.17 -9.95 2.32
CA ALA A 152 -16.48 -9.65 1.77
C ALA A 152 -16.39 -9.26 0.29
N MET A 153 -15.40 -8.42 -0.06
CA MET A 153 -15.14 -8.00 -1.44
C MET A 153 -14.75 -9.16 -2.36
N VAL A 154 -13.93 -10.10 -1.88
CA VAL A 154 -13.55 -11.30 -2.66
C VAL A 154 -14.70 -12.29 -2.80
N GLN A 155 -15.50 -12.47 -1.75
CA GLN A 155 -16.61 -13.42 -1.76
C GLN A 155 -17.83 -12.92 -2.53
N SER A 156 -18.03 -11.61 -2.66
CA SER A 156 -19.15 -11.06 -3.43
C SER A 156 -19.10 -11.46 -4.90
N GLY A 157 -17.92 -11.80 -5.42
CA GLY A 157 -17.71 -12.12 -6.85
C GLY A 157 -17.95 -10.94 -7.78
N ASP A 158 -18.27 -9.77 -7.23
CA ASP A 158 -18.53 -8.56 -7.98
C ASP A 158 -17.19 -7.86 -8.27
N VAL A 159 -16.64 -8.17 -9.44
CA VAL A 159 -15.39 -7.59 -9.93
C VAL A 159 -15.45 -6.06 -9.98
N THR A 160 -16.65 -5.45 -10.01
CA THR A 160 -16.80 -3.99 -10.01
C THR A 160 -16.48 -3.34 -8.67
N GLN A 161 -16.61 -4.06 -7.54
CA GLN A 161 -16.24 -3.55 -6.21
C GLN A 161 -14.73 -3.42 -6.00
N PHE A 162 -13.95 -4.17 -6.79
CA PHE A 162 -12.50 -3.99 -6.87
C PHE A 162 -12.10 -2.73 -7.65
N VAL A 163 -13.07 -2.16 -8.36
CA VAL A 163 -12.93 -1.19 -9.43
C VAL A 163 -13.88 -0.01 -9.13
N VAL A 164 -13.89 0.52 -7.89
CA VAL A 164 -14.71 1.70 -7.53
C VAL A 164 -14.06 3.00 -8.03
N THR A 165 -14.90 3.95 -8.46
CA THR A 165 -14.58 5.25 -9.10
C THR A 165 -13.93 6.25 -8.17
#